data_AF-A0A1Z5JLV2-F1
#
_entry.id   AF-A0A1Z5JLV2-F1
#
_cell.length_a   1.000
_cell.length_b   1.000
_cell.length_c   1.000
_cell.angle_alpha   90.00
_cell.angle_beta   90.00
_cell.angle_gamma   90.00
#
_symmetry.space_group_name_H-M   'P 1'
#
loop_
_entity.id
_entity.type
_entity.pdbx_description
1 polymer ?
#
loop_
_entity_poly.entity_id
_entity_poly.type
_entity_poly.pdbx_seq_one_letter_code
_entity_poly.pdbx_strand_id
1 'polypeptide(L)'
;MMKLSLSFLLLFLSSFVQAQDFNYLDPTVLWSGRTTDDTAAGVLQGNGIYLSPDNKMIVSTSSDGTLRAFEPTTGAVLWTFVPENLGFSIRCWSGVTFNYRSARPYLVYAIADGATDKTNSPLATTRVIAVDPTGALIFQSASLQGIAAGTPVTDSDGAHILVTHNVDALEGYLSIFSVAGLQPGAPLEPIFSENYASQESGANGTVAVARPFSPIGFYHNPTAGWYDGGANNTNDVFFFAWDTPRTATSIAETDGQVFVFQFPMEYMGDGQGLSFAPMGSRTDFHTTTGPVLTNGGLSMYWTVSKATTDCYLGEAPLARTYFSRGRTGRATFDRADRPAPAYQGPRAQVTLSSDPVQPTVYGVGAAPQIWSMSYDYSNMNVATTPDLVSSRLLLTQDQQFIIYATQATVSTDGGVYMVPVSNLGQLEWTVNVTGGVYGDIAMNGRGTIVYAADVLGQISAYQFGENFAATPAPTLAPTSDSTLAPTMGDDGESDVPTPAFGTVVPTTSGTNDGDTPAPSPSDGTTVPPATGPSVPPPVGESSSASTHMAIWGMASMLLALVL
;
A
#
# COMPACT_ATOMS: atom_id res chain seq x y z
N MET A 1 -22.06 25.93 -39.39
CA MET A 1 -21.86 26.09 -37.94
C MET A 1 -21.63 24.72 -37.34
N MET A 2 -20.37 24.38 -37.08
CA MET A 2 -19.95 23.07 -36.57
C MET A 2 -19.73 23.20 -35.06
N LYS A 3 -20.55 22.55 -34.25
CA LYS A 3 -20.36 22.47 -32.78
C LYS A 3 -19.21 21.49 -32.53
N LEU A 4 -17.99 22.00 -32.36
CA LEU A 4 -16.94 21.20 -31.72
C LEU A 4 -17.33 20.96 -30.25
N SER A 5 -17.34 19.70 -29.84
CA SER A 5 -17.59 19.29 -28.46
C SER A 5 -16.46 19.76 -27.56
N LEU A 6 -16.80 20.32 -26.39
CA LEU A 6 -15.88 20.76 -25.35
C LEU A 6 -14.91 19.65 -24.91
N SER A 7 -15.33 18.38 -25.01
CA SER A 7 -14.49 17.20 -24.73
C SER A 7 -13.32 17.05 -25.71
N PHE A 8 -13.51 17.43 -26.98
CA PHE A 8 -12.45 17.37 -27.98
C PHE A 8 -11.41 18.48 -27.78
N LEU A 9 -11.85 19.64 -27.26
CA LEU A 9 -10.96 20.75 -26.92
C LEU A 9 -10.13 20.44 -25.66
N LEU A 10 -10.69 19.76 -24.66
CA LEU A 10 -9.97 19.32 -23.47
C LEU A 10 -8.90 18.23 -23.78
N LEU A 11 -9.19 17.30 -24.69
CA LEU A 11 -8.20 16.32 -25.20
C LEU A 11 -7.07 16.97 -26.02
N PHE A 12 -7.36 18.08 -26.70
CA PHE A 12 -6.35 18.85 -27.46
C PHE A 12 -5.53 19.80 -26.56
N LEU A 13 -6.09 20.31 -25.47
CA LEU A 13 -5.33 21.12 -24.51
C LEU A 13 -4.43 20.28 -23.60
N SER A 14 -4.76 19.01 -23.32
CA SER A 14 -3.87 18.11 -22.56
C SER A 14 -2.61 17.69 -23.32
N SER A 15 -2.58 17.86 -24.64
CA SER A 15 -1.46 17.48 -25.51
C SER A 15 -0.45 18.61 -25.76
N PHE A 16 -0.64 19.80 -25.17
CA PHE A 16 0.29 20.94 -25.23
C PHE A 16 0.95 21.24 -23.88
N VAL A 17 1.11 20.24 -23.00
CA VAL A 17 2.16 20.33 -21.98
C VAL A 17 3.47 20.22 -22.75
N GLN A 18 4.20 21.34 -22.90
CA GLN A 18 5.58 21.32 -23.36
C GLN A 18 6.29 20.19 -22.61
N ALA A 19 6.89 19.24 -23.35
CA ALA A 19 7.78 18.27 -22.75
C ALA A 19 8.80 19.06 -21.94
N GLN A 20 8.66 18.99 -20.62
CA GLN A 20 9.61 19.62 -19.72
C GLN A 20 10.88 18.78 -19.87
N ASP A 21 11.91 19.35 -20.47
CA ASP A 21 13.18 18.66 -20.63
C ASP A 21 13.74 18.41 -19.21
N PHE A 22 13.64 17.17 -18.76
CA PHE A 22 14.24 16.72 -17.51
C PHE A 22 15.74 16.59 -17.73
N ASN A 23 16.52 17.35 -16.96
CA ASN A 23 17.97 17.18 -16.93
C ASN A 23 18.33 16.24 -15.78
N TYR A 24 18.59 14.98 -16.12
CA TYR A 24 19.09 13.99 -15.19
C TYR A 24 20.58 14.21 -14.94
N LEU A 25 20.99 14.03 -13.69
CA LEU A 25 22.33 14.27 -13.19
C LEU A 25 22.86 13.01 -12.50
N ASP A 26 24.17 12.97 -12.28
CA ASP A 26 24.74 12.02 -11.33
C ASP A 26 24.15 12.28 -9.93
N PRO A 27 23.76 11.21 -9.21
CA PRO A 27 23.07 11.34 -7.94
C PRO A 27 23.99 11.92 -6.85
N THR A 28 23.47 12.88 -6.09
CA THR A 28 24.16 13.48 -4.94
C THR A 28 23.32 13.32 -3.67
N VAL A 29 23.97 13.10 -2.53
CA VAL A 29 23.28 13.05 -1.24
C VAL A 29 22.87 14.47 -0.85
N LEU A 30 21.56 14.71 -0.80
CA LEU A 30 20.98 15.98 -0.37
C LEU A 30 20.96 16.09 1.16
N TRP A 31 20.53 15.01 1.81
CA TRP A 31 20.53 14.86 3.26
C TRP A 31 20.48 13.38 3.66
N SER A 32 20.88 13.09 4.90
CA SER A 32 20.72 11.77 5.53
C SER A 32 20.10 11.90 6.91
N GLY A 33 19.34 10.88 7.32
CA GLY A 33 18.63 10.81 8.59
C GLY A 33 18.48 9.37 9.07
N ARG A 34 17.59 9.13 10.04
CA ARG A 34 17.32 7.79 10.58
C ARG A 34 15.84 7.53 10.83
N THR A 35 15.39 6.33 10.48
CA THR A 35 14.01 5.86 10.67
C THR A 35 13.57 5.84 12.14
N THR A 36 14.52 5.59 13.06
CA THR A 36 14.33 5.57 14.51
C THR A 36 15.63 5.94 15.22
N ASP A 37 15.54 6.24 16.52
CA ASP A 37 16.73 6.52 17.35
C ASP A 37 17.39 5.22 17.83
N ASP A 38 16.67 4.09 17.80
CA ASP A 38 17.23 2.78 18.09
C ASP A 38 18.10 2.28 16.93
N THR A 39 19.41 2.27 17.13
CA THR A 39 20.38 1.84 16.12
C THR A 39 20.31 0.35 15.77
N ALA A 40 19.64 -0.46 16.60
CA ALA A 40 19.40 -1.87 16.33
C ALA A 40 18.13 -2.10 15.49
N ALA A 41 17.28 -1.08 15.35
CA ALA A 41 16.02 -1.16 14.63
C ALA A 41 16.18 -0.57 13.22
N GLY A 42 16.24 -1.46 12.24
CA GLY A 42 16.42 -1.11 10.84
C GLY A 42 15.14 -1.15 10.00
N VAL A 43 15.30 -1.36 8.70
CA VAL A 43 14.22 -1.57 7.72
C VAL A 43 14.13 -3.06 7.40
N LEU A 44 12.91 -3.59 7.32
CA LEU A 44 12.63 -5.00 7.03
C LEU A 44 11.85 -5.12 5.72
N GLN A 45 11.80 -6.34 5.19
CA GLN A 45 11.01 -6.60 3.99
C GLN A 45 9.51 -6.30 4.23
N GLY A 46 8.96 -5.45 3.36
CA GLY A 46 7.56 -5.05 3.38
C GLY A 46 7.29 -3.71 4.07
N ASN A 47 8.31 -3.08 4.66
CA ASN A 47 8.24 -1.72 5.18
C ASN A 47 9.13 -0.81 4.29
N GLY A 48 9.38 0.47 4.62
CA GLY A 48 10.25 1.32 3.79
C GLY A 48 10.02 2.81 3.95
N ILE A 49 10.17 3.54 2.84
CA ILE A 49 9.90 4.98 2.73
C ILE A 49 8.73 5.23 1.80
N TYR A 50 7.82 6.10 2.22
CA TYR A 50 6.60 6.45 1.50
C TYR A 50 6.46 7.96 1.43
N LEU A 51 6.09 8.50 0.26
CA LEU A 51 5.83 9.93 0.10
C LEU A 51 4.34 10.22 0.31
N SER A 52 4.01 11.30 1.04
CA SER A 52 2.63 11.74 1.13
C SER A 52 2.10 12.22 -0.23
N PRO A 53 0.80 12.03 -0.52
CA PRO A 53 0.19 12.50 -1.77
C PRO A 53 0.37 13.99 -2.06
N ASP A 54 0.50 14.81 -1.01
CA ASP A 54 0.71 16.26 -1.13
C ASP A 54 2.19 16.66 -1.26
N ASN A 55 3.12 15.69 -1.26
CA ASN A 55 4.57 15.84 -1.34
C ASN A 55 5.19 16.66 -0.20
N LYS A 56 4.50 16.83 0.93
CA LYS A 56 5.00 17.63 2.06
C LYS A 56 5.69 16.82 3.14
N MET A 57 5.54 15.50 3.14
CA MET A 57 6.29 14.62 4.02
C MET A 57 6.72 13.36 3.29
N ILE A 58 7.85 12.83 3.72
CA ILE A 58 8.14 11.41 3.59
C ILE A 58 7.90 10.75 4.95
N VAL A 59 7.44 9.51 4.93
CA VAL A 59 7.21 8.71 6.13
C VAL A 59 8.03 7.43 6.00
N SER A 60 8.71 7.07 7.08
CA SER A 60 9.41 5.80 7.19
C SER A 60 8.88 4.97 8.34
N THR A 61 8.78 3.66 8.10
CA THR A 61 8.45 2.65 9.10
C THR A 61 9.72 1.89 9.48
N SER A 62 10.02 1.81 10.77
CA SER A 62 11.13 1.04 11.32
C SER A 62 10.67 -0.34 11.79
N SER A 63 11.62 -1.28 11.87
CA SER A 63 11.41 -2.66 12.31
C SER A 63 10.88 -2.82 13.73
N ASP A 64 11.05 -1.80 14.59
CA ASP A 64 10.51 -1.71 15.96
C ASP A 64 9.08 -1.15 15.99
N GLY A 65 8.48 -0.87 14.82
CA GLY A 65 7.15 -0.26 14.72
C GLY A 65 7.15 1.26 14.83
N THR A 66 8.30 1.90 15.05
CA THR A 66 8.41 3.36 15.05
C THR A 66 8.10 3.92 13.67
N LEU A 67 7.28 4.97 13.64
CA LEU A 67 6.90 5.70 12.44
C LEU A 67 7.45 7.11 12.53
N ARG A 68 8.19 7.55 11.52
CA ARG A 68 8.85 8.86 11.53
C ARG A 68 8.60 9.59 10.22
N ALA A 69 8.25 10.87 10.31
CA ALA A 69 8.05 11.73 9.16
C ALA A 69 9.14 12.79 9.05
N PHE A 70 9.49 13.14 7.81
CA PHE A 70 10.52 14.12 7.50
C PHE A 70 10.03 15.10 6.44
N GLU A 71 10.56 16.32 6.51
CA GLU A 71 10.46 17.27 5.41
C GLU A 71 11.31 16.73 4.23
N PRO A 72 10.73 16.55 3.02
CA PRO A 72 11.38 15.82 1.93
C PRO A 72 12.66 16.49 1.38
N THR A 73 12.82 17.80 1.56
CA THR A 73 13.91 18.61 1.00
C THR A 73 15.08 18.75 1.95
N THR A 74 14.83 18.90 3.25
CA THR A 74 15.84 19.19 4.27
C THR A 74 16.13 17.99 5.16
N GLY A 75 15.28 16.96 5.15
CA GLY A 75 15.40 15.81 6.06
C GLY A 75 15.08 16.15 7.52
N ALA A 76 14.46 17.30 7.78
CA ALA A 76 14.08 17.69 9.13
C ALA A 76 12.97 16.77 9.63
N VAL A 77 13.12 16.20 10.82
CA VAL A 77 12.07 15.37 11.43
C VAL A 77 10.87 16.26 11.75
N LEU A 78 9.71 15.93 11.19
CA LEU A 78 8.45 16.63 11.43
C LEU A 78 7.78 16.09 12.69
N TRP A 79 7.75 14.76 12.83
CA TRP A 79 7.20 14.07 13.99
C TRP A 79 7.71 12.62 14.06
N THR A 80 7.60 12.02 15.24
CA THR A 80 7.84 10.59 15.47
C THR A 80 6.67 10.04 16.28
N PHE A 81 6.09 8.95 15.79
CA PHE A 81 5.09 8.17 16.50
C PHE A 81 5.73 6.83 16.93
N VAL A 82 5.64 6.54 18.22
CA VAL A 82 6.11 5.28 18.81
C VAL A 82 4.87 4.54 19.31
N PRO A 83 4.58 3.32 18.81
CA PRO A 83 3.43 2.56 19.29
C PRO A 83 3.60 2.19 20.76
N GLU A 84 2.48 2.10 21.49
CA GLU A 84 2.49 1.65 22.88
C GLU A 84 3.08 0.24 22.99
N ASN A 85 4.01 0.04 23.92
CA ASN A 85 4.59 -1.26 24.21
C ASN A 85 3.71 -2.03 25.19
N LEU A 86 3.10 -3.11 24.71
CA LEU A 86 2.20 -3.96 25.50
C LEU A 86 2.93 -5.07 26.29
N GLY A 87 4.25 -4.92 26.50
CA GLY A 87 5.10 -5.91 27.16
C GLY A 87 5.66 -7.00 26.23
N PHE A 88 5.54 -6.81 24.92
CA PHE A 88 6.01 -7.74 23.89
C PHE A 88 7.01 -7.07 22.94
N SER A 89 7.80 -7.87 22.23
CA SER A 89 8.61 -7.36 21.12
C SER A 89 7.70 -6.87 20.00
N ILE A 90 7.92 -5.65 19.52
CA ILE A 90 7.19 -5.10 18.38
C ILE A 90 8.00 -5.32 17.11
N ARG A 91 7.33 -5.76 16.04
CA ARG A 91 7.88 -5.87 14.69
C ARG A 91 7.00 -5.16 13.67
N CYS A 92 7.60 -4.61 12.62
CA CYS A 92 6.86 -4.04 11.50
C CYS A 92 7.37 -4.59 10.15
N TRP A 93 6.45 -5.20 9.41
CA TRP A 93 6.63 -5.65 8.01
C TRP A 93 5.59 -5.04 7.07
N SER A 94 4.95 -3.97 7.52
CA SER A 94 3.93 -3.20 6.81
C SER A 94 4.54 -1.95 6.22
N GLY A 95 4.09 -1.58 5.04
CA GLY A 95 4.28 -0.23 4.53
C GLY A 95 3.29 0.74 5.14
N VAL A 96 3.07 1.85 4.45
CA VAL A 96 2.10 2.87 4.83
C VAL A 96 1.11 3.07 3.69
N THR A 97 -0.19 3.11 4.03
CA THR A 97 -1.24 3.58 3.12
C THR A 97 -1.72 4.95 3.57
N PHE A 98 -1.73 5.92 2.67
CA PHE A 98 -2.27 7.26 2.93
C PHE A 98 -3.73 7.36 2.47
N ASN A 99 -4.57 8.01 3.27
CA ASN A 99 -5.88 8.48 2.86
C ASN A 99 -5.97 10.00 3.08
N TYR A 100 -6.00 10.77 1.99
CA TYR A 100 -6.17 12.23 2.02
C TYR A 100 -7.55 12.68 1.55
N ARG A 101 -8.42 11.72 1.17
CA ARG A 101 -9.75 11.98 0.66
C ARG A 101 -10.82 11.93 1.74
N SER A 102 -10.53 11.27 2.86
CA SER A 102 -11.38 11.28 4.03
C SER A 102 -11.52 12.68 4.62
N ALA A 103 -12.62 12.89 5.35
CA ALA A 103 -12.85 14.15 6.08
C ALA A 103 -11.75 14.46 7.11
N ARG A 104 -11.00 13.42 7.52
CA ARG A 104 -9.85 13.51 8.41
C ARG A 104 -8.71 12.71 7.79
N PRO A 105 -7.79 13.36 7.04
CA PRO A 105 -6.67 12.67 6.43
C PRO A 105 -5.91 11.85 7.46
N TYR A 106 -5.43 10.69 7.03
CA TYR A 106 -4.64 9.80 7.86
C TYR A 106 -3.69 8.96 7.04
N LEU A 107 -2.82 8.28 7.75
CA LEU A 107 -2.01 7.21 7.21
C LEU A 107 -2.10 6.00 8.15
N VAL A 108 -2.13 4.81 7.57
CA VAL A 108 -2.33 3.56 8.30
C VAL A 108 -1.20 2.57 8.01
N TYR A 109 -0.80 1.84 9.04
CA TYR A 109 0.16 0.74 8.97
C TYR A 109 -0.17 -0.34 10.01
N ALA A 110 0.46 -1.50 9.89
CA ALA A 110 0.32 -2.60 10.85
C ALA A 110 1.64 -2.95 11.54
N ILE A 111 1.54 -3.28 12.82
CA ILE A 111 2.63 -3.84 13.63
C ILE A 111 2.23 -5.20 14.17
N ALA A 112 3.22 -6.03 14.48
CA ALA A 112 3.06 -7.32 15.11
C ALA A 112 3.69 -7.31 16.51
N ASP A 113 2.89 -7.57 17.54
CA ASP A 113 3.32 -7.77 18.91
C ASP A 113 3.65 -9.23 19.15
N GLY A 114 4.76 -9.50 19.85
CA GLY A 114 5.18 -10.86 20.22
C GLY A 114 5.81 -11.66 19.07
N ALA A 115 5.99 -11.04 17.90
CA ALA A 115 6.59 -11.70 16.74
C ALA A 115 8.12 -11.69 16.81
N THR A 116 8.73 -12.86 16.63
CA THR A 116 10.19 -13.01 16.49
C THR A 116 10.61 -12.94 15.02
N ASP A 117 9.78 -13.45 14.12
CA ASP A 117 9.95 -13.43 12.67
C ASP A 117 8.59 -13.39 11.94
N LYS A 118 8.60 -13.21 10.61
CA LYS A 118 7.39 -13.05 9.78
C LYS A 118 6.71 -14.38 9.40
N THR A 119 7.10 -15.51 9.98
CA THR A 119 6.76 -16.85 9.46
C THR A 119 6.42 -17.89 10.51
N ASN A 120 6.83 -17.69 11.77
CA ASN A 120 6.68 -18.68 12.82
C ASN A 120 6.55 -18.00 14.19
N SER A 121 5.42 -17.34 14.43
CA SER A 121 5.12 -16.72 15.72
C SER A 121 3.65 -16.96 16.07
N PRO A 122 3.30 -18.14 16.62
CA PRO A 122 1.91 -18.53 16.89
C PRO A 122 1.24 -17.68 17.97
N LEU A 123 2.02 -16.93 18.75
CA LEU A 123 1.53 -15.97 19.74
C LEU A 123 1.58 -14.53 19.24
N ALA A 124 1.98 -14.30 17.98
CA ALA A 124 1.99 -12.97 17.43
C ALA A 124 0.56 -12.46 17.29
N THR A 125 0.38 -11.18 17.57
CA THR A 125 -0.87 -10.47 17.30
C THR A 125 -0.58 -9.23 16.47
N THR A 126 -1.53 -8.82 15.65
CA THR A 126 -1.42 -7.64 14.81
C THR A 126 -2.22 -6.49 15.41
N ARG A 127 -1.63 -5.31 15.43
CA ARG A 127 -2.36 -4.05 15.62
C ARG A 127 -2.30 -3.23 14.35
N VAL A 128 -3.44 -2.73 13.94
CA VAL A 128 -3.56 -1.72 12.87
C VAL A 128 -3.62 -0.36 13.53
N ILE A 129 -2.75 0.55 13.09
CA ILE A 129 -2.60 1.87 13.67
C ILE A 129 -2.78 2.88 12.56
N ALA A 130 -3.61 3.89 12.81
CA ALA A 130 -3.66 5.07 11.97
C ALA A 130 -3.33 6.33 12.77
N VAL A 131 -2.54 7.20 12.15
CA VAL A 131 -2.18 8.52 12.67
C VAL A 131 -2.58 9.59 11.66
N ASP A 132 -2.83 10.79 12.14
CA ASP A 132 -3.05 11.94 11.27
C ASP A 132 -1.71 12.45 10.66
N PRO A 133 -1.74 13.37 9.69
CA PRO A 133 -0.54 13.96 9.10
C PRO A 133 0.39 14.71 10.07
N THR A 134 -0.05 14.96 11.31
CA THR A 134 0.77 15.58 12.37
C THR A 134 1.44 14.54 13.27
N GLY A 135 1.15 13.25 13.06
CA GLY A 135 1.67 12.12 13.84
C GLY A 135 0.82 11.80 15.07
N ALA A 136 -0.36 12.42 15.22
CA ALA A 136 -1.25 12.12 16.34
C ALA A 136 -2.05 10.84 16.09
N LEU A 137 -2.17 9.99 17.10
CA LEU A 137 -2.96 8.76 17.03
C LEU A 137 -4.44 9.08 16.80
N ILE A 138 -5.02 8.50 15.75
CA ILE A 138 -6.47 8.59 15.49
C ILE A 138 -7.20 7.27 15.75
N PHE A 139 -6.49 6.16 15.58
CA PHE A 139 -7.06 4.81 15.55
C PHE A 139 -5.99 3.81 15.97
N GLN A 140 -6.38 2.89 16.84
CA GLN A 140 -5.65 1.66 17.09
C GLN A 140 -6.67 0.53 17.15
N SER A 141 -6.44 -0.56 16.43
CA SER A 141 -7.29 -1.74 16.55
C SER A 141 -7.06 -2.47 17.89
N ALA A 142 -8.01 -3.30 18.28
CA ALA A 142 -7.72 -4.41 19.18
C ALA A 142 -6.64 -5.33 18.58
N SER A 143 -6.01 -6.16 19.41
CA SER A 143 -5.04 -7.16 18.97
C SER A 143 -5.74 -8.22 18.13
N LEU A 144 -5.47 -8.22 16.83
CA LEU A 144 -5.88 -9.26 15.90
C LEU A 144 -4.96 -10.46 16.04
N GLN A 145 -5.46 -11.68 15.89
CA GLN A 145 -4.59 -12.87 15.95
C GLN A 145 -3.63 -12.90 14.76
N GLY A 146 -2.39 -13.37 14.94
CA GLY A 146 -1.45 -13.55 13.84
C GLY A 146 -0.77 -12.27 13.35
N ILE A 147 -0.15 -12.37 12.17
CA ILE A 147 0.69 -11.32 11.56
C ILE A 147 0.03 -10.79 10.28
N ALA A 148 -0.06 -9.47 10.13
CA ALA A 148 -0.48 -8.82 8.89
C ALA A 148 0.30 -9.35 7.68
N ALA A 149 -0.41 -9.78 6.63
CA ALA A 149 0.20 -10.32 5.42
C ALA A 149 1.00 -9.25 4.67
N GLY A 150 0.56 -7.99 4.73
CA GLY A 150 1.20 -6.82 4.16
C GLY A 150 0.59 -5.53 4.69
N THR A 151 0.67 -4.47 3.90
CA THR A 151 0.18 -3.14 4.26
C THR A 151 -1.35 -3.11 4.33
N PRO A 152 -1.97 -2.61 5.42
CA PRO A 152 -3.40 -2.32 5.45
C PRO A 152 -3.78 -1.36 4.32
N VAL A 153 -4.90 -1.60 3.68
CA VAL A 153 -5.42 -0.74 2.61
C VAL A 153 -6.68 -0.03 3.09
N THR A 154 -7.10 0.98 2.34
CA THR A 154 -8.27 1.79 2.67
C THR A 154 -9.12 1.95 1.42
N ASP A 155 -10.41 2.20 1.59
CA ASP A 155 -11.29 2.63 0.51
C ASP A 155 -11.08 4.11 0.15
N SER A 156 -11.74 4.53 -0.93
CA SER A 156 -11.48 5.78 -1.63
C SER A 156 -11.97 7.01 -0.87
N ASP A 157 -12.96 6.84 0.01
CA ASP A 157 -13.44 7.85 0.94
C ASP A 157 -12.76 7.77 2.31
N GLY A 158 -12.01 6.69 2.59
CA GLY A 158 -11.34 6.45 3.86
C GLY A 158 -12.29 6.18 5.02
N ALA A 159 -13.49 5.69 4.72
CA ALA A 159 -14.42 5.24 5.74
C ALA A 159 -13.99 3.88 6.32
N HIS A 160 -13.21 3.09 5.58
CA HIS A 160 -12.81 1.75 5.99
C HIS A 160 -11.31 1.48 5.82
N ILE A 161 -10.81 0.62 6.71
CA ILE A 161 -9.46 0.04 6.66
C ILE A 161 -9.61 -1.47 6.55
N LEU A 162 -8.90 -2.08 5.61
CA LEU A 162 -8.91 -3.52 5.37
C LEU A 162 -7.50 -4.08 5.58
N VAL A 163 -7.42 -5.22 6.24
CA VAL A 163 -6.16 -5.94 6.46
C VAL A 163 -6.38 -7.43 6.36
N THR A 164 -5.45 -8.13 5.70
CA THR A 164 -5.33 -9.57 5.80
C THR A 164 -4.27 -9.91 6.83
N HIS A 165 -4.55 -10.88 7.71
CA HIS A 165 -3.60 -11.34 8.72
C HIS A 165 -3.66 -12.85 8.89
N ASN A 166 -2.54 -13.43 9.33
CA ASN A 166 -2.25 -14.85 9.25
C ASN A 166 -1.85 -15.38 10.63
N VAL A 167 -2.64 -16.30 11.18
CA VAL A 167 -2.38 -16.91 12.49
C VAL A 167 -1.30 -17.97 12.37
N ASP A 168 -1.47 -18.86 11.40
CA ASP A 168 -0.53 -19.93 11.12
C ASP A 168 -0.56 -20.27 9.62
N ALA A 169 -0.19 -21.50 9.27
CA ALA A 169 -0.14 -21.95 7.90
C ALA A 169 -1.50 -22.26 7.24
N LEU A 170 -2.53 -22.44 8.05
CA LEU A 170 -3.82 -23.00 7.67
C LEU A 170 -4.98 -22.06 8.00
N GLU A 171 -4.71 -20.96 8.70
CA GLU A 171 -5.73 -20.03 9.19
C GLU A 171 -5.34 -18.56 8.94
N GLY A 172 -6.18 -17.88 8.14
CA GLY A 172 -6.03 -16.48 7.81
C GLY A 172 -7.36 -15.73 7.90
N TYR A 173 -7.29 -14.43 8.09
CA TYR A 173 -8.45 -13.56 8.28
C TYR A 173 -8.40 -12.35 7.36
N LEU A 174 -9.56 -11.96 6.86
CA LEU A 174 -9.81 -10.60 6.36
C LEU A 174 -10.54 -9.84 7.47
N SER A 175 -9.95 -8.75 7.95
CA SER A 175 -10.58 -7.86 8.92
C SER A 175 -10.80 -6.47 8.32
N ILE A 176 -11.98 -5.91 8.59
CA ILE A 176 -12.40 -4.58 8.13
C ILE A 176 -12.78 -3.74 9.34
N PHE A 177 -12.27 -2.52 9.40
CA PHE A 177 -12.55 -1.54 10.43
C PHE A 177 -13.32 -0.37 9.83
N SER A 178 -14.28 0.16 10.59
CA SER A 178 -14.87 1.46 10.28
C SER A 178 -14.07 2.56 10.97
N VAL A 179 -13.73 3.59 10.20
CA VAL A 179 -13.09 4.83 10.66
C VAL A 179 -14.16 5.92 10.90
N ALA A 180 -15.45 5.59 10.73
CA ALA A 180 -16.53 6.51 11.03
C ALA A 180 -16.69 6.68 12.56
N GLY A 181 -16.75 7.92 13.04
CA GLY A 181 -17.11 8.22 14.43
C GLY A 181 -16.01 7.97 15.47
N LEU A 182 -14.75 7.78 15.05
CA LEU A 182 -13.62 7.51 15.96
C LEU A 182 -13.47 8.54 17.07
N GLN A 183 -13.40 8.04 18.31
CA GLN A 183 -12.93 8.78 19.48
C GLN A 183 -11.53 8.26 19.84
N PRO A 184 -10.55 9.14 20.13
CA PRO A 184 -9.23 8.72 20.56
C PRO A 184 -9.28 7.84 21.82
N GLY A 185 -8.54 6.73 21.82
CA GLY A 185 -8.11 6.04 23.05
C GLY A 185 -8.74 4.69 23.39
N ALA A 186 -9.80 4.23 22.71
CA ALA A 186 -10.28 2.86 22.86
C ALA A 186 -9.81 2.00 21.67
N PRO A 187 -9.25 0.80 21.91
CA PRO A 187 -8.99 -0.15 20.83
C PRO A 187 -10.28 -0.48 20.10
N LEU A 188 -10.23 -0.51 18.77
CA LEU A 188 -11.40 -0.81 17.97
C LEU A 188 -11.39 -2.23 17.44
N GLU A 189 -12.53 -2.88 17.65
CA GLU A 189 -12.82 -4.17 17.06
C GLU A 189 -13.17 -4.02 15.57
N PRO A 190 -12.83 -5.02 14.75
CA PRO A 190 -13.26 -5.04 13.37
C PRO A 190 -14.79 -5.17 13.29
N ILE A 191 -15.41 -4.39 12.40
CA ILE A 191 -16.84 -4.52 12.08
C ILE A 191 -17.14 -5.79 11.28
N PHE A 192 -16.11 -6.35 10.65
CA PHE A 192 -16.17 -7.62 9.94
C PHE A 192 -14.82 -8.31 10.07
N SER A 193 -14.85 -9.59 10.46
CA SER A 193 -13.65 -10.42 10.52
C SER A 193 -14.05 -11.84 10.14
N GLU A 194 -13.72 -12.23 8.92
CA GLU A 194 -14.06 -13.54 8.39
C GLU A 194 -12.78 -14.38 8.26
N ASN A 195 -12.85 -15.56 8.87
CA ASN A 195 -11.80 -16.57 8.86
C ASN A 195 -11.95 -17.43 7.61
N TYR A 196 -10.84 -17.68 6.93
CA TYR A 196 -10.72 -18.82 6.05
C TYR A 196 -9.71 -19.81 6.65
N ALA A 197 -10.15 -21.05 6.85
CA ALA A 197 -9.30 -22.12 7.36
C ALA A 197 -9.37 -23.33 6.43
N SER A 198 -8.21 -23.83 5.98
CA SER A 198 -8.17 -25.06 5.19
C SER A 198 -8.26 -26.29 6.10
N GLN A 199 -9.16 -27.23 5.81
CA GLN A 199 -9.27 -28.49 6.57
C GLN A 199 -8.14 -29.49 6.31
N GLU A 200 -7.22 -29.18 5.40
CA GLU A 200 -6.15 -30.10 5.03
C GLU A 200 -5.00 -30.05 6.05
N SER A 201 -5.09 -30.89 7.07
CA SER A 201 -3.93 -31.24 7.88
C SER A 201 -2.92 -31.94 6.97
N GLY A 202 -1.78 -31.30 6.69
CA GLY A 202 -0.72 -31.91 5.89
C GLY A 202 -0.39 -33.31 6.42
N ALA A 203 -0.53 -34.33 5.57
CA ALA A 203 -0.49 -35.75 5.94
C ALA A 203 0.81 -36.23 6.62
N ASN A 204 1.84 -35.38 6.72
CA ASN A 204 3.17 -35.72 7.23
C ASN A 204 3.60 -34.96 8.49
N GLY A 205 2.71 -34.25 9.19
CA GLY A 205 3.04 -33.61 10.47
C GLY A 205 4.19 -32.60 10.43
N THR A 206 4.66 -32.24 9.23
CA THR A 206 5.64 -31.18 9.03
C THR A 206 4.86 -29.89 9.03
N VAL A 207 5.09 -29.05 10.05
CA VAL A 207 4.49 -27.73 10.17
C VAL A 207 4.89 -26.94 8.93
N ALA A 208 3.95 -26.80 8.00
CA ALA A 208 4.18 -25.98 6.83
C ALA A 208 4.41 -24.54 7.30
N VAL A 209 5.36 -23.84 6.69
CA VAL A 209 5.53 -22.42 6.93
C VAL A 209 4.53 -21.74 6.03
N ALA A 210 3.41 -21.19 6.54
CA ALA A 210 2.47 -20.52 5.67
C ALA A 210 1.94 -19.18 6.17
N ARG A 211 1.50 -18.43 5.16
CA ARG A 211 0.89 -17.11 5.20
C ARG A 211 -0.41 -17.23 4.42
N PRO A 212 -1.45 -17.82 5.00
CA PRO A 212 -2.66 -18.21 4.33
C PRO A 212 -3.23 -17.09 3.48
N PHE A 213 -3.26 -15.84 3.92
CA PHE A 213 -3.57 -14.72 3.05
C PHE A 213 -2.35 -13.93 2.58
N SER A 214 -2.43 -13.49 1.33
CA SER A 214 -1.54 -12.51 0.72
C SER A 214 -1.92 -11.06 1.07
N PRO A 215 -1.04 -10.08 0.81
CA PRO A 215 -1.41 -8.67 0.90
C PRO A 215 -2.57 -8.32 -0.04
N ILE A 216 -3.35 -7.32 0.35
CA ILE A 216 -4.50 -6.84 -0.41
C ILE A 216 -4.03 -5.90 -1.54
N GLY A 217 -4.53 -6.10 -2.75
CA GLY A 217 -4.53 -5.11 -3.82
C GLY A 217 -5.94 -4.55 -4.01
N PHE A 218 -6.05 -3.35 -4.57
CA PHE A 218 -7.33 -2.68 -4.67
C PHE A 218 -7.44 -1.83 -5.93
N TYR A 219 -8.68 -1.51 -6.31
CA TYR A 219 -8.99 -0.50 -7.31
C TYR A 219 -10.16 0.34 -6.83
N HIS A 220 -9.96 1.65 -6.84
CA HIS A 220 -10.99 2.59 -6.41
C HIS A 220 -11.97 2.91 -7.53
N ASN A 221 -13.25 2.95 -7.19
CA ASN A 221 -14.33 3.36 -8.10
C ASN A 221 -14.25 2.68 -9.48
N PRO A 222 -14.25 1.33 -9.57
CA PRO A 222 -14.19 0.65 -10.85
C PRO A 222 -15.34 1.10 -11.77
N THR A 223 -15.02 1.41 -13.01
CA THR A 223 -16.01 1.84 -14.02
C THR A 223 -16.66 0.68 -14.74
N ALA A 224 -16.13 -0.53 -14.55
CA ALA A 224 -16.60 -1.76 -15.16
C ALA A 224 -16.16 -2.95 -14.31
N GLY A 225 -16.69 -4.13 -14.62
CA GLY A 225 -16.37 -5.37 -13.93
C GLY A 225 -17.55 -5.83 -13.09
N TRP A 226 -18.07 -7.00 -13.44
CA TRP A 226 -19.08 -7.68 -12.63
C TRP A 226 -18.37 -8.51 -11.57
N TYR A 227 -18.09 -7.85 -10.45
CA TYR A 227 -17.55 -8.50 -9.26
C TYR A 227 -18.70 -9.06 -8.43
N ASP A 228 -18.45 -9.30 -7.15
CA ASP A 228 -19.43 -9.92 -6.25
C ASP A 228 -20.60 -8.99 -5.89
N GLY A 229 -20.39 -7.66 -6.00
CA GLY A 229 -21.39 -6.66 -5.60
C GLY A 229 -22.48 -6.35 -6.63
N GLY A 230 -22.46 -6.98 -7.82
CA GLY A 230 -23.44 -6.80 -8.89
C GLY A 230 -23.01 -5.89 -10.04
N ALA A 231 -23.77 -5.92 -11.15
CA ALA A 231 -23.37 -5.34 -12.46
C ALA A 231 -23.19 -3.81 -12.50
N ASN A 232 -23.73 -3.08 -11.53
CA ASN A 232 -23.67 -1.62 -11.44
C ASN A 232 -22.94 -1.13 -10.18
N ASN A 233 -22.32 -2.04 -9.44
CA ASN A 233 -21.64 -1.69 -8.22
C ASN A 233 -20.28 -1.07 -8.54
N THR A 234 -20.15 0.21 -8.24
CA THR A 234 -18.93 1.01 -8.44
C THR A 234 -18.15 1.21 -7.15
N ASN A 235 -18.52 0.53 -6.07
CA ASN A 235 -17.73 0.53 -4.86
C ASN A 235 -16.36 -0.08 -5.13
N ASP A 236 -15.40 0.34 -4.31
CA ASP A 236 -14.02 -0.15 -4.40
C ASP A 236 -13.94 -1.67 -4.32
N VAL A 237 -13.01 -2.22 -5.09
CA VAL A 237 -12.78 -3.66 -5.18
C VAL A 237 -11.42 -4.01 -4.58
N PHE A 238 -11.39 -5.11 -3.84
CA PHE A 238 -10.23 -5.58 -3.11
C PHE A 238 -9.96 -7.03 -3.48
N PHE A 239 -8.70 -7.35 -3.73
CA PHE A 239 -8.23 -8.66 -4.16
C PHE A 239 -7.12 -9.14 -3.24
N PHE A 240 -7.23 -10.39 -2.82
CA PHE A 240 -6.25 -11.09 -2.01
C PHE A 240 -6.34 -12.57 -2.35
N ALA A 241 -5.41 -13.37 -1.85
CA ALA A 241 -5.35 -14.78 -2.19
C ALA A 241 -4.98 -15.65 -1.00
N TRP A 242 -5.48 -16.88 -1.02
CA TRP A 242 -5.02 -17.97 -0.20
C TRP A 242 -3.68 -18.52 -0.73
N ASP A 243 -2.60 -18.36 0.02
CA ASP A 243 -1.29 -18.99 -0.16
C ASP A 243 -1.38 -20.44 0.31
N THR A 244 -0.96 -21.40 -0.52
CA THR A 244 -0.92 -22.78 -0.04
C THR A 244 0.27 -23.04 0.89
N PRO A 245 0.21 -24.07 1.74
CA PRO A 245 1.29 -24.36 2.67
C PRO A 245 2.60 -24.72 1.93
N ARG A 246 3.74 -24.28 2.45
CA ARG A 246 5.06 -24.54 1.84
C ARG A 246 5.75 -25.71 2.52
N THR A 247 6.47 -26.51 1.75
CA THR A 247 7.59 -27.28 2.29
C THR A 247 8.91 -26.62 1.87
N ALA A 248 10.01 -26.98 2.53
CA ALA A 248 11.34 -26.44 2.20
C ALA A 248 11.76 -26.76 0.75
N THR A 249 11.19 -27.80 0.14
CA THR A 249 11.61 -28.34 -1.16
C THR A 249 10.52 -28.30 -2.23
N SER A 250 9.25 -28.05 -1.86
CA SER A 250 8.14 -27.99 -2.79
C SER A 250 7.05 -27.00 -2.36
N ILE A 251 6.36 -26.47 -3.35
CA ILE A 251 5.03 -25.87 -3.21
C ILE A 251 4.04 -27.02 -3.03
N ALA A 252 3.13 -26.94 -2.04
CA ALA A 252 2.10 -27.96 -1.85
C ALA A 252 1.25 -28.14 -3.12
N GLU A 253 0.76 -29.37 -3.31
CA GLU A 253 -0.09 -29.75 -4.44
C GLU A 253 -1.52 -29.19 -4.33
N THR A 254 -1.87 -28.58 -3.19
CA THR A 254 -3.17 -27.98 -2.95
C THR A 254 -3.36 -26.71 -3.79
N ASP A 255 -4.59 -26.43 -4.17
CA ASP A 255 -4.93 -25.22 -4.90
C ASP A 255 -4.93 -23.99 -3.98
N GLY A 256 -4.21 -22.94 -4.37
CA GLY A 256 -4.42 -21.60 -3.84
C GLY A 256 -5.73 -21.03 -4.35
N GLN A 257 -6.27 -20.01 -3.70
CA GLN A 257 -7.57 -19.44 -4.08
C GLN A 257 -7.49 -17.92 -4.14
N VAL A 258 -7.95 -17.31 -5.22
CA VAL A 258 -8.05 -15.85 -5.29
C VAL A 258 -9.42 -15.43 -4.79
N PHE A 259 -9.48 -14.40 -3.96
CA PHE A 259 -10.71 -13.80 -3.46
C PHE A 259 -10.88 -12.38 -3.96
N VAL A 260 -12.14 -11.98 -4.10
CA VAL A 260 -12.54 -10.60 -4.32
C VAL A 260 -13.53 -10.20 -3.23
N PHE A 261 -13.35 -8.99 -2.73
CA PHE A 261 -14.29 -8.31 -1.85
C PHE A 261 -14.72 -6.99 -2.49
N GLN A 262 -16.02 -6.69 -2.41
CA GLN A 262 -16.58 -5.42 -2.83
C GLN A 262 -17.74 -5.09 -1.88
N PHE A 263 -17.78 -3.86 -1.36
CA PHE A 263 -18.90 -3.44 -0.51
C PHE A 263 -20.23 -3.50 -1.27
N PRO A 264 -21.34 -3.92 -0.66
CA PRO A 264 -22.68 -3.80 -1.27
C PRO A 264 -23.03 -2.36 -1.65
N MET A 265 -23.81 -2.14 -2.72
CA MET A 265 -24.15 -0.79 -3.22
C MET A 265 -24.79 0.13 -2.17
N GLU A 266 -25.54 -0.46 -1.22
CA GLU A 266 -26.24 0.25 -0.15
C GLU A 266 -25.67 -0.10 1.22
N TYR A 267 -24.36 -0.37 1.28
CA TYR A 267 -23.70 -0.75 2.52
C TYR A 267 -23.80 0.36 3.57
N MET A 268 -24.29 0.00 4.75
CA MET A 268 -24.63 0.95 5.82
C MET A 268 -23.49 1.22 6.81
N GLY A 269 -22.33 0.56 6.64
CA GLY A 269 -21.18 0.74 7.54
C GLY A 269 -21.24 -0.06 8.84
N ASP A 270 -22.19 -0.99 8.98
CA ASP A 270 -22.48 -1.73 10.22
C ASP A 270 -21.88 -3.15 10.26
N GLY A 271 -21.11 -3.53 9.24
CA GLY A 271 -20.52 -4.86 9.07
C GLY A 271 -21.50 -5.94 8.60
N GLN A 272 -22.80 -5.66 8.52
CA GLN A 272 -23.80 -6.65 8.12
C GLN A 272 -23.79 -6.86 6.60
N GLY A 273 -23.99 -8.11 6.18
CA GLY A 273 -24.06 -8.47 4.76
C GLY A 273 -22.72 -8.36 4.02
N LEU A 274 -21.61 -8.22 4.74
CA LEU A 274 -20.27 -8.33 4.16
C LEU A 274 -19.90 -9.80 3.98
N SER A 275 -19.34 -10.11 2.82
CA SER A 275 -18.73 -11.40 2.48
C SER A 275 -17.73 -11.17 1.36
N PHE A 276 -16.73 -12.03 1.25
CA PHE A 276 -15.86 -12.08 0.07
C PHE A 276 -16.14 -13.34 -0.75
N ALA A 277 -15.90 -13.28 -2.06
CA ALA A 277 -16.17 -14.39 -2.96
C ALA A 277 -14.88 -14.98 -3.56
N PRO A 278 -14.82 -16.31 -3.72
CA PRO A 278 -13.74 -16.94 -4.44
C PRO A 278 -13.88 -16.70 -5.95
N MET A 279 -12.76 -16.41 -6.60
CA MET A 279 -12.66 -16.20 -8.04
C MET A 279 -12.23 -17.47 -8.79
N GLY A 280 -11.63 -18.41 -8.07
CA GLY A 280 -11.17 -19.68 -8.63
C GLY A 280 -10.01 -20.26 -7.83
N SER A 281 -9.86 -21.57 -7.93
CA SER A 281 -8.74 -22.32 -7.38
C SER A 281 -7.62 -22.41 -8.42
N ARG A 282 -6.37 -22.42 -7.96
CA ARG A 282 -5.17 -22.41 -8.78
C ARG A 282 -4.08 -23.20 -8.06
N THR A 283 -3.71 -24.36 -8.60
CA THR A 283 -2.41 -24.95 -8.28
C THR A 283 -1.34 -23.90 -8.54
N ASP A 284 -0.37 -23.74 -7.64
CA ASP A 284 0.77 -22.81 -7.75
C ASP A 284 0.57 -21.31 -7.46
N PHE A 285 -0.59 -20.92 -6.93
CA PHE A 285 -0.81 -19.53 -6.55
C PHE A 285 -0.25 -19.21 -5.16
N HIS A 286 0.82 -18.41 -5.15
CA HIS A 286 1.47 -17.95 -3.92
C HIS A 286 2.07 -16.58 -4.12
N THR A 287 1.90 -15.66 -3.19
CA THR A 287 2.40 -14.30 -3.39
C THR A 287 2.70 -13.56 -2.09
N THR A 288 3.70 -12.70 -2.16
CA THR A 288 4.11 -11.82 -1.06
C THR A 288 3.75 -10.35 -1.33
N THR A 289 3.01 -10.09 -2.41
CA THR A 289 2.65 -8.75 -2.88
C THR A 289 1.16 -8.71 -3.16
N GLY A 290 0.54 -7.53 -3.12
CA GLY A 290 -0.81 -7.35 -3.61
C GLY A 290 -0.81 -7.24 -5.14
N PRO A 291 -1.91 -7.57 -5.84
CA PRO A 291 -2.03 -7.29 -7.27
C PRO A 291 -2.10 -5.80 -7.54
N VAL A 292 -1.76 -5.39 -8.76
CA VAL A 292 -2.04 -4.04 -9.27
C VAL A 292 -3.13 -4.12 -10.32
N LEU A 293 -4.11 -3.23 -10.21
CA LEU A 293 -5.25 -3.15 -11.11
C LEU A 293 -5.16 -1.92 -12.01
N THR A 294 -5.70 -2.05 -13.21
CA THR A 294 -5.77 -0.99 -14.23
C THR A 294 -7.00 -1.19 -15.11
N ASN A 295 -7.14 -0.42 -16.20
CA ASN A 295 -8.19 -0.57 -17.18
C ASN A 295 -9.59 -0.49 -16.54
N GLY A 296 -9.80 0.52 -15.69
CA GLY A 296 -11.07 0.71 -14.95
C GLY A 296 -11.39 -0.40 -13.95
N GLY A 297 -10.39 -1.19 -13.52
CA GLY A 297 -10.54 -2.35 -12.64
C GLY A 297 -10.65 -3.69 -13.39
N LEU A 298 -10.71 -3.67 -14.72
CA LEU A 298 -10.90 -4.87 -15.55
C LEU A 298 -9.63 -5.70 -15.72
N SER A 299 -8.46 -5.10 -15.54
CA SER A 299 -7.18 -5.78 -15.69
C SER A 299 -6.42 -5.84 -14.39
N MET A 300 -5.84 -7.00 -14.07
CA MET A 300 -5.08 -7.25 -12.85
C MET A 300 -3.76 -7.95 -13.18
N TYR A 301 -2.67 -7.50 -12.56
CA TYR A 301 -1.32 -8.06 -12.69
C TYR A 301 -0.78 -8.46 -11.33
N TRP A 302 -0.21 -9.66 -11.25
CA TRP A 302 0.23 -10.22 -9.98
C TRP A 302 1.49 -11.07 -10.14
N THR A 303 2.53 -10.74 -9.38
CA THR A 303 3.69 -11.60 -9.20
C THR A 303 3.37 -12.72 -8.22
N VAL A 304 3.65 -13.96 -8.60
CA VAL A 304 3.40 -15.16 -7.79
C VAL A 304 4.64 -16.07 -7.74
N SER A 305 4.55 -17.18 -7.00
CA SER A 305 5.67 -18.13 -6.86
C SER A 305 6.12 -18.73 -8.18
N LYS A 306 7.20 -19.51 -8.11
CA LYS A 306 7.90 -20.09 -9.27
C LYS A 306 8.42 -19.02 -10.23
N ALA A 307 8.64 -17.79 -9.74
CA ALA A 307 9.05 -16.64 -10.52
C ALA A 307 8.11 -16.35 -11.68
N THR A 308 6.80 -16.32 -11.44
CA THR A 308 5.80 -16.06 -12.49
C THR A 308 5.05 -14.76 -12.25
N THR A 309 4.59 -14.14 -13.33
CA THR A 309 3.63 -13.03 -13.28
C THR A 309 2.39 -13.39 -14.06
N ASP A 310 1.27 -13.45 -13.35
CA ASP A 310 -0.04 -13.77 -13.90
C ASP A 310 -0.79 -12.46 -14.22
N CYS A 311 -1.51 -12.46 -15.34
CA CYS A 311 -2.43 -11.38 -15.69
C CYS A 311 -3.85 -11.91 -15.91
N TYR A 312 -4.79 -11.04 -15.58
CA TYR A 312 -6.22 -11.21 -15.80
C TYR A 312 -6.63 -9.99 -16.59
N LEU A 313 -6.74 -10.12 -17.91
CA LEU A 313 -7.08 -9.03 -18.80
C LEU A 313 -8.58 -9.02 -19.04
N GLY A 314 -9.21 -7.87 -18.81
CA GLY A 314 -10.54 -7.60 -19.32
C GLY A 314 -10.45 -6.89 -20.66
N GLU A 315 -11.19 -7.38 -21.66
CA GLU A 315 -11.24 -6.76 -22.99
C GLU A 315 -12.11 -5.50 -22.95
N ALA A 316 -11.49 -4.32 -23.01
CA ALA A 316 -12.17 -3.10 -23.43
C ALA A 316 -12.03 -2.97 -24.97
N PRO A 317 -13.09 -2.76 -25.78
CA PRO A 317 -14.50 -2.48 -25.48
C PRO A 317 -15.45 -3.58 -25.99
N LEU A 318 -15.05 -4.86 -26.02
CA LEU A 318 -15.85 -5.94 -26.64
C LEU A 318 -17.05 -6.35 -25.76
N ALA A 319 -18.02 -5.47 -25.53
CA ALA A 319 -19.38 -5.73 -25.01
C ALA A 319 -19.53 -6.63 -23.76
N ARG A 320 -18.43 -7.05 -23.13
CA ARG A 320 -18.39 -7.91 -21.96
C ARG A 320 -17.87 -7.06 -20.81
N THR A 321 -18.79 -6.43 -20.10
CA THR A 321 -18.56 -5.67 -18.86
C THR A 321 -18.08 -6.53 -17.68
N TYR A 322 -17.56 -7.73 -17.93
CA TYR A 322 -17.22 -8.72 -16.92
C TYR A 322 -15.71 -8.74 -16.68
N PHE A 323 -15.31 -8.76 -15.42
CA PHE A 323 -13.93 -9.09 -15.06
C PHE A 323 -13.66 -10.56 -15.41
N SER A 324 -12.58 -10.84 -16.14
CA SER A 324 -12.20 -12.23 -16.42
C SER A 324 -11.71 -12.89 -15.13
N ARG A 325 -12.53 -13.78 -14.55
CA ARG A 325 -12.12 -14.59 -13.39
C ARG A 325 -11.01 -15.60 -13.73
N GLY A 326 -10.77 -15.84 -15.02
CA GLY A 326 -9.67 -16.65 -15.51
C GLY A 326 -8.44 -15.81 -15.83
N ARG A 327 -7.26 -16.27 -15.41
CA ARG A 327 -5.96 -15.83 -15.91
C ARG A 327 -5.95 -15.89 -17.44
N THR A 328 -5.63 -14.77 -18.06
CA THR A 328 -5.53 -14.62 -19.51
C THR A 328 -4.10 -14.81 -20.00
N GLY A 329 -3.10 -14.52 -19.17
CA GLY A 329 -1.70 -14.65 -19.53
C GLY A 329 -0.79 -14.95 -18.32
N ARG A 330 0.38 -15.52 -18.61
CA ARG A 330 1.42 -15.86 -17.64
C ARG A 330 2.79 -15.65 -18.28
N ALA A 331 3.68 -15.02 -17.55
CA ALA A 331 5.09 -14.88 -17.88
C ALA A 331 5.90 -15.62 -16.80
N THR A 332 6.97 -16.29 -17.21
CA THR A 332 7.86 -17.04 -16.31
C THR A 332 9.27 -16.49 -16.45
N PHE A 333 9.93 -16.28 -15.31
CA PHE A 333 11.27 -15.70 -15.22
C PHE A 333 12.23 -16.69 -14.56
N ASP A 334 13.51 -16.34 -14.56
CA ASP A 334 14.51 -17.17 -13.93
C ASP A 334 14.27 -17.24 -12.42
N ARG A 335 14.54 -18.42 -11.88
CA ARG A 335 14.57 -18.64 -10.44
C ARG A 335 15.96 -18.29 -9.96
N ALA A 336 16.10 -17.79 -8.73
CA ALA A 336 17.42 -17.51 -8.20
C ALA A 336 18.25 -18.82 -8.12
N ASP A 337 19.32 -18.93 -8.92
CA ASP A 337 20.22 -20.10 -9.00
C ASP A 337 21.14 -20.28 -7.78
N ARG A 338 20.62 -20.02 -6.58
CA ARG A 338 21.28 -20.24 -5.28
C ARG A 338 20.35 -21.13 -4.44
N PRO A 339 20.72 -21.65 -3.25
CA PRO A 339 19.80 -22.48 -2.46
C PRO A 339 18.56 -21.71 -1.92
N ALA A 340 18.21 -20.58 -2.55
CA ALA A 340 16.92 -19.94 -2.44
C ALA A 340 15.84 -21.00 -2.66
N PRO A 341 14.90 -21.16 -1.72
CA PRO A 341 13.87 -22.18 -1.82
C PRO A 341 13.06 -22.00 -3.11
N ALA A 342 12.64 -23.11 -3.73
CA ALA A 342 11.89 -23.11 -5.00
C ALA A 342 10.59 -22.28 -4.96
N TYR A 343 10.13 -21.90 -3.76
CA TYR A 343 8.94 -21.10 -3.51
C TYR A 343 9.17 -19.58 -3.48
N GLN A 344 10.41 -19.09 -3.58
CA GLN A 344 10.67 -17.66 -3.47
C GLN A 344 10.03 -16.91 -4.66
N GLY A 345 9.02 -16.09 -4.38
CA GLY A 345 8.39 -15.20 -5.36
C GLY A 345 9.11 -13.85 -5.45
N PRO A 346 8.75 -13.02 -6.45
CA PRO A 346 9.17 -11.63 -6.51
C PRO A 346 8.83 -10.88 -5.23
N ARG A 347 9.75 -10.02 -4.78
CA ARG A 347 9.64 -9.32 -3.48
C ARG A 347 8.86 -8.03 -3.55
N ALA A 348 8.60 -7.52 -4.74
CA ALA A 348 7.99 -6.23 -4.98
C ALA A 348 6.75 -6.32 -5.88
N GLN A 349 5.80 -5.43 -5.62
CA GLN A 349 4.61 -5.26 -6.44
C GLN A 349 5.00 -4.75 -7.83
N VAL A 350 4.24 -5.15 -8.86
CA VAL A 350 4.44 -4.64 -10.22
C VAL A 350 4.19 -3.14 -10.29
N THR A 351 4.73 -2.49 -11.31
CA THR A 351 4.59 -1.06 -11.56
C THR A 351 4.01 -0.86 -12.96
N LEU A 352 3.13 0.11 -13.13
CA LEU A 352 2.48 0.40 -14.41
C LEU A 352 2.98 1.73 -14.96
N SER A 353 3.16 1.81 -16.28
CA SER A 353 3.23 3.09 -16.99
C SER A 353 1.92 3.88 -16.83
N SER A 354 1.93 5.16 -17.20
CA SER A 354 0.78 6.05 -17.02
C SER A 354 -0.44 5.75 -17.91
N ASP A 355 -0.31 4.91 -18.95
CA ASP A 355 -1.45 4.54 -19.79
C ASP A 355 -2.48 3.76 -18.95
N PRO A 356 -3.71 4.30 -18.77
CA PRO A 356 -4.70 3.71 -17.88
C PRO A 356 -5.41 2.48 -18.48
N VAL A 357 -5.25 2.21 -19.77
CA VAL A 357 -5.93 1.12 -20.48
C VAL A 357 -4.93 0.06 -20.93
N GLN A 358 -3.81 0.49 -21.50
CA GLN A 358 -2.79 -0.37 -22.12
C GLN A 358 -1.40 -0.11 -21.54
N PRO A 359 -1.21 -0.22 -20.21
CA PRO A 359 0.07 0.09 -19.62
C PRO A 359 1.18 -0.87 -20.06
N THR A 360 2.39 -0.36 -20.19
CA THR A 360 3.57 -1.20 -20.00
C THR A 360 3.63 -1.57 -18.52
N VAL A 361 3.78 -2.87 -18.27
CA VAL A 361 3.87 -3.44 -16.94
C VAL A 361 5.33 -3.75 -16.65
N TYR A 362 5.82 -3.27 -15.53
CA TYR A 362 7.19 -3.49 -15.06
C TYR A 362 7.16 -4.32 -13.79
N GLY A 363 8.20 -5.12 -13.58
CA GLY A 363 8.34 -5.84 -12.32
C GLY A 363 9.71 -6.45 -12.14
N VAL A 364 9.80 -7.23 -11.07
CA VAL A 364 11.05 -7.85 -10.63
C VAL A 364 10.92 -9.37 -10.71
N GLY A 365 12.03 -10.05 -10.98
CA GLY A 365 12.12 -11.51 -10.93
C GLY A 365 12.25 -12.04 -9.51
N ALA A 366 12.20 -13.36 -9.36
CA ALA A 366 12.66 -14.02 -8.14
C ALA A 366 14.18 -14.18 -8.11
N ALA A 367 14.82 -14.15 -9.28
CA ALA A 367 16.26 -13.96 -9.49
C ALA A 367 16.63 -12.46 -9.53
N PRO A 368 17.93 -12.11 -9.54
CA PRO A 368 18.43 -10.77 -9.85
C PRO A 368 18.04 -10.31 -11.28
N GLN A 369 16.78 -9.95 -11.47
CA GLN A 369 16.21 -9.55 -12.75
C GLN A 369 15.14 -8.48 -12.57
N ILE A 370 15.05 -7.59 -13.55
CA ILE A 370 13.89 -6.73 -13.81
C ILE A 370 13.35 -7.03 -15.18
N TRP A 371 12.08 -6.74 -15.39
CA TRP A 371 11.41 -6.97 -16.65
C TRP A 371 10.38 -5.88 -16.94
N SER A 372 10.07 -5.75 -18.23
CA SER A 372 8.94 -4.99 -18.74
C SER A 372 8.16 -5.85 -19.72
N MET A 373 6.85 -5.63 -19.78
CA MET A 373 5.98 -6.31 -20.73
C MET A 373 4.85 -5.38 -21.17
N SER A 374 4.36 -5.57 -22.40
CA SER A 374 3.12 -4.93 -22.82
C SER A 374 1.94 -5.48 -22.01
N TYR A 375 0.86 -4.69 -21.88
CA TYR A 375 -0.33 -5.06 -21.12
C TYR A 375 -0.90 -6.43 -21.52
N ASP A 376 -0.73 -6.83 -22.78
CA ASP A 376 -1.22 -8.07 -23.40
C ASP A 376 -0.16 -9.17 -23.54
N TYR A 377 1.05 -8.97 -23.02
CA TYR A 377 2.18 -9.90 -23.05
C TYR A 377 2.76 -10.16 -24.46
N SER A 378 2.36 -9.39 -25.47
CA SER A 378 2.92 -9.50 -26.83
C SER A 378 4.41 -9.15 -26.91
N ASN A 379 4.89 -8.26 -26.05
CA ASN A 379 6.27 -7.84 -25.97
C ASN A 379 6.77 -7.98 -24.54
N MET A 380 7.94 -8.60 -24.37
CA MET A 380 8.59 -8.77 -23.08
C MET A 380 10.08 -8.50 -23.21
N ASN A 381 10.62 -7.75 -22.25
CA ASN A 381 12.05 -7.49 -22.12
C ASN A 381 12.47 -7.84 -20.68
N VAL A 382 13.59 -8.54 -20.54
CA VAL A 382 14.15 -8.98 -19.25
C VAL A 382 15.61 -8.58 -19.21
N ALA A 383 16.05 -8.01 -18.09
CA ALA A 383 17.44 -7.67 -17.85
C ALA A 383 17.89 -8.17 -16.49
N THR A 384 19.15 -8.60 -16.41
CA THR A 384 19.80 -8.99 -15.16
C THR A 384 20.15 -7.76 -14.34
N THR A 385 19.93 -7.82 -13.03
CA THR A 385 20.36 -6.81 -12.06
C THR A 385 21.58 -7.29 -11.29
N PRO A 386 22.36 -6.38 -10.66
CA PRO A 386 23.54 -6.77 -9.89
C PRO A 386 23.22 -7.69 -8.70
N ASP A 387 22.08 -7.47 -8.06
CA ASP A 387 21.57 -8.30 -6.96
C ASP A 387 20.04 -8.33 -6.98
N LEU A 388 19.43 -9.09 -6.05
CA LEU A 388 17.99 -9.20 -5.89
C LEU A 388 17.35 -7.84 -5.65
N VAL A 389 16.38 -7.49 -6.49
CA VAL A 389 15.59 -6.28 -6.35
C VAL A 389 14.59 -6.46 -5.20
N SER A 390 14.64 -5.55 -4.24
CA SER A 390 13.85 -5.59 -3.01
C SER A 390 12.73 -4.55 -2.99
N SER A 391 12.92 -3.43 -3.68
CA SER A 391 11.93 -2.34 -3.74
C SER A 391 10.96 -2.52 -4.90
N ARG A 392 9.80 -1.86 -4.81
CA ARG A 392 9.03 -1.50 -6.00
C ARG A 392 9.88 -0.70 -6.98
N LEU A 393 9.60 -0.88 -8.27
CA LEU A 393 10.17 -0.06 -9.33
C LEU A 393 9.48 1.31 -9.33
N LEU A 394 10.24 2.39 -9.47
CA LEU A 394 9.69 3.74 -9.64
C LEU A 394 9.94 4.19 -11.07
N LEU A 395 8.91 4.74 -11.73
CA LEU A 395 9.06 5.38 -13.03
C LEU A 395 9.27 6.88 -12.82
N THR A 396 10.20 7.48 -13.58
CA THR A 396 10.32 8.94 -13.67
C THR A 396 9.04 9.56 -14.25
N GLN A 397 8.84 10.86 -14.04
CA GLN A 397 7.60 11.53 -14.48
C GLN A 397 7.38 11.50 -15.99
N ASP A 398 8.47 11.57 -16.75
CA ASP A 398 8.49 11.42 -18.20
C ASP A 398 8.50 9.95 -18.67
N GLN A 399 8.55 8.99 -17.74
CA GLN A 399 8.61 7.55 -17.97
C GLN A 399 9.80 7.11 -18.85
N GLN A 400 10.90 7.87 -18.83
CA GLN A 400 12.11 7.50 -19.56
C GLN A 400 12.98 6.53 -18.77
N PHE A 401 12.90 6.53 -17.44
CA PHE A 401 13.75 5.73 -16.58
C PHE A 401 12.97 4.99 -15.49
N ILE A 402 13.57 3.88 -15.06
CA ILE A 402 13.17 3.10 -13.90
C ILE A 402 14.23 3.27 -12.83
N ILE A 403 13.79 3.53 -11.59
CA ILE A 403 14.62 3.53 -10.40
C ILE A 403 14.23 2.34 -9.53
N TYR A 404 15.21 1.60 -9.04
CA TYR A 404 14.99 0.44 -8.17
C TYR A 404 16.12 0.28 -7.16
N ALA A 405 15.86 -0.46 -6.09
CA ALA A 405 16.86 -0.77 -5.08
C ALA A 405 17.06 -2.28 -4.91
N THR A 406 18.30 -2.66 -4.60
CA THR A 406 18.69 -4.04 -4.32
C THR A 406 19.04 -4.24 -2.85
N GLN A 407 18.82 -5.46 -2.39
CA GLN A 407 19.35 -5.91 -1.10
C GLN A 407 20.85 -6.21 -1.22
N ALA A 408 21.59 -6.08 -0.12
CA ALA A 408 22.93 -6.64 -0.04
C ALA A 408 22.84 -8.16 0.08
N THR A 409 23.68 -8.87 -0.67
CA THR A 409 24.02 -10.26 -0.37
C THR A 409 25.31 -10.32 0.44
N VAL A 410 25.65 -11.50 0.97
CA VAL A 410 26.88 -11.76 1.75
C VAL A 410 28.19 -11.32 1.06
N SER A 411 28.16 -11.01 -0.24
CA SER A 411 29.34 -10.63 -1.02
C SER A 411 29.34 -9.20 -1.56
N THR A 412 28.25 -8.45 -1.47
CA THR A 412 28.11 -7.14 -2.13
C THR A 412 27.17 -6.23 -1.35
N ASP A 413 27.56 -4.96 -1.19
CA ASP A 413 26.62 -3.91 -0.79
C ASP A 413 25.49 -3.82 -1.82
N GLY A 414 24.28 -3.51 -1.35
CA GLY A 414 23.17 -3.18 -2.24
C GLY A 414 23.27 -1.74 -2.74
N GLY A 415 22.31 -1.32 -3.56
CA GLY A 415 22.30 0.04 -4.07
C GLY A 415 20.95 0.49 -4.61
N VAL A 416 20.88 1.76 -4.96
CA VAL A 416 19.82 2.34 -5.78
C VAL A 416 20.36 2.49 -7.20
N TYR A 417 19.57 2.08 -8.19
CA TYR A 417 19.96 2.04 -9.59
C TYR A 417 18.93 2.78 -10.42
N MET A 418 19.39 3.45 -11.48
CA MET A 418 18.54 4.03 -12.51
C MET A 418 18.91 3.43 -13.87
N VAL A 419 17.90 2.98 -14.62
CA VAL A 419 18.05 2.35 -15.94
C VAL A 419 17.05 2.95 -16.93
N PRO A 420 17.41 3.12 -18.22
CA PRO A 420 16.46 3.56 -19.23
C PRO A 420 15.38 2.50 -19.50
N VAL A 421 14.13 2.94 -19.64
CA VAL A 421 13.00 2.06 -20.04
C VAL A 421 13.23 1.43 -21.41
N SER A 422 13.93 2.13 -22.31
CA SER A 422 14.28 1.64 -23.64
C SER A 422 15.32 0.52 -23.64
N ASN A 423 16.11 0.39 -22.56
CA ASN A 423 17.15 -0.62 -22.43
C ASN A 423 17.40 -0.94 -20.94
N LEU A 424 16.62 -1.88 -20.40
CA LEU A 424 16.69 -2.27 -18.99
C LEU A 424 18.06 -2.81 -18.54
N GLY A 425 18.92 -3.24 -19.47
CA GLY A 425 20.28 -3.72 -19.17
C GLY A 425 21.33 -2.62 -19.14
N GLN A 426 21.00 -1.39 -19.52
CA GLN A 426 21.90 -0.24 -19.48
C GLN A 426 21.75 0.47 -18.13
N LEU A 427 22.87 0.57 -17.40
CA LEU A 427 22.92 1.37 -16.19
C LEU A 427 23.16 2.85 -16.56
N GLU A 428 22.30 3.73 -16.05
CA GLU A 428 22.52 5.18 -16.14
C GLU A 428 23.40 5.64 -14.99
N TRP A 429 22.95 5.40 -13.75
CA TRP A 429 23.74 5.64 -12.55
C TRP A 429 23.37 4.66 -11.43
N THR A 430 24.26 4.58 -10.43
CA THR A 430 24.00 3.84 -9.19
C THR A 430 24.55 4.58 -7.98
N VAL A 431 23.90 4.40 -6.84
CA VAL A 431 24.42 4.78 -5.52
C VAL A 431 24.49 3.55 -4.63
N ASN A 432 25.65 3.33 -4.03
CA ASN A 432 25.84 2.27 -3.05
C ASN A 432 25.11 2.63 -1.75
N VAL A 433 24.39 1.66 -1.19
CA VAL A 433 23.71 1.75 0.10
C VAL A 433 24.29 0.67 0.99
N THR A 434 24.94 1.06 2.09
CA THR A 434 25.60 0.12 3.01
C THR A 434 24.62 -0.93 3.52
N GLY A 435 24.90 -2.21 3.32
CA GLY A 435 23.97 -3.29 3.70
C GLY A 435 22.70 -3.40 2.84
N GLY A 436 22.56 -2.55 1.80
CA GLY A 436 21.47 -2.56 0.83
C GLY A 436 20.13 -2.08 1.38
N VAL A 437 19.11 -2.16 0.53
CA VAL A 437 17.74 -1.73 0.83
C VAL A 437 16.85 -2.96 0.94
N TYR A 438 16.06 -3.08 2.02
CA TYR A 438 15.12 -4.22 2.20
C TYR A 438 13.66 -3.82 1.99
N GLY A 439 13.37 -2.52 2.01
CA GLY A 439 12.03 -1.96 1.92
C GLY A 439 11.73 -1.25 0.61
N ASP A 440 10.57 -0.60 0.55
CA ASP A 440 10.21 0.29 -0.55
C ASP A 440 11.03 1.59 -0.50
N ILE A 441 11.30 2.13 -1.70
CA ILE A 441 11.86 3.46 -1.92
C ILE A 441 10.75 4.42 -2.35
N ALA A 442 10.98 5.72 -2.16
CA ALA A 442 10.05 6.76 -2.61
C ALA A 442 10.77 7.75 -3.53
N MET A 443 10.03 8.45 -4.37
CA MET A 443 10.54 9.53 -5.20
C MET A 443 9.63 10.74 -5.06
N ASN A 444 10.20 11.94 -4.93
CA ASN A 444 9.42 13.16 -4.77
C ASN A 444 8.46 13.40 -5.95
N GLY A 445 7.40 14.19 -5.73
CA GLY A 445 6.43 14.55 -6.78
C GLY A 445 6.97 15.42 -7.92
N ARG A 446 8.28 15.65 -8.00
CA ARG A 446 8.96 16.27 -9.15
C ARG A 446 9.83 15.28 -9.92
N GLY A 447 10.01 14.06 -9.44
CA GLY A 447 10.88 13.07 -10.07
C GLY A 447 12.37 13.40 -10.03
N THR A 448 12.84 14.20 -9.07
CA THR A 448 14.23 14.67 -8.99
C THR A 448 14.99 14.17 -7.77
N ILE A 449 14.29 13.62 -6.78
CA ILE A 449 14.87 13.10 -5.53
C ILE A 449 14.30 11.72 -5.28
N VAL A 450 15.17 10.74 -5.04
CA VAL A 450 14.80 9.41 -4.55
C VAL A 450 15.24 9.25 -3.11
N TYR A 451 14.39 8.64 -2.31
CA TYR A 451 14.59 8.35 -0.89
C TYR A 451 14.77 6.85 -0.72
N ALA A 452 15.85 6.44 -0.08
CA ALA A 452 16.07 5.05 0.29
C ALA A 452 16.55 4.93 1.73
N ALA A 453 16.19 3.81 2.37
CA ALA A 453 16.63 3.47 3.70
C ALA A 453 17.41 2.16 3.67
N ASP A 454 18.54 2.12 4.36
CA ASP A 454 19.32 0.90 4.48
C ASP A 454 18.76 -0.06 5.54
N VAL A 455 19.33 -1.26 5.61
CA VAL A 455 18.96 -2.29 6.61
C VAL A 455 19.22 -1.88 8.06
N LEU A 456 19.97 -0.81 8.32
CA LEU A 456 20.26 -0.26 9.64
C LEU A 456 19.38 0.95 9.96
N GLY A 457 18.44 1.30 9.09
CA GLY A 457 17.53 2.43 9.28
C GLY A 457 18.13 3.79 8.92
N GLN A 458 19.29 3.86 8.28
CA GLN A 458 19.80 5.12 7.74
C GLN A 458 19.03 5.47 6.48
N ILE A 459 18.41 6.65 6.48
CA ILE A 459 17.69 7.20 5.34
C ILE A 459 18.61 8.16 4.60
N SER A 460 18.60 8.14 3.28
CA SER A 460 19.25 9.16 2.45
C SER A 460 18.33 9.62 1.32
N ALA A 461 18.37 10.93 1.05
CA ALA A 461 17.78 11.54 -0.12
C ALA A 461 18.86 11.76 -1.17
N TYR A 462 18.67 11.18 -2.35
CA TYR A 462 19.57 11.31 -3.49
C TYR A 462 18.91 12.20 -4.54
N GLN A 463 19.47 13.38 -4.76
CA GLN A 463 19.05 14.26 -5.84
C GLN A 463 19.76 13.83 -7.14
N PHE A 464 19.00 13.49 -8.17
CA PHE A 464 19.49 12.99 -9.46
C PHE A 464 18.91 13.78 -10.64
N GLY A 465 18.24 14.89 -10.37
CA GLY A 465 17.71 15.76 -11.42
C GLY A 465 17.54 17.20 -10.93
N GLU A 466 17.55 18.11 -11.89
CA GLU A 466 17.18 19.50 -11.68
C GLU A 466 15.97 19.83 -12.55
N ASN A 467 15.01 20.53 -11.96
CA ASN A 467 13.91 21.05 -12.73
C ASN A 467 14.30 22.45 -13.22
N PHE A 468 14.42 22.65 -14.54
CA PHE A 468 14.43 24.01 -15.06
C PHE A 468 13.07 24.61 -14.70
N ALA A 469 13.05 25.52 -13.73
CA ALA A 469 11.88 26.35 -13.49
C ALA A 469 11.48 26.93 -14.85
N ALA A 470 10.21 26.75 -15.23
CA ALA A 470 9.68 27.36 -16.44
C ALA A 470 10.15 28.81 -16.47
N THR A 471 10.98 29.16 -17.47
CA THR A 471 11.44 30.52 -17.66
C THR A 471 10.20 31.41 -17.58
N PRO A 472 10.10 32.36 -16.63
CA PRO A 472 8.90 33.17 -16.52
C PRO A 472 8.68 33.82 -17.89
N ALA A 473 7.46 33.68 -18.43
CA ALA A 473 7.15 34.20 -19.74
C ALA A 473 7.63 35.67 -19.83
N PRO A 474 8.33 36.07 -20.90
CA PRO A 474 8.85 37.42 -21.02
C PRO A 474 7.70 38.37 -20.79
N THR A 475 7.83 39.20 -19.75
CA THR A 475 6.80 40.15 -19.34
C THR A 475 6.73 41.21 -20.43
N LEU A 476 5.91 40.99 -21.46
CA LEU A 476 5.49 42.04 -22.37
C LEU A 476 4.50 42.92 -21.60
N ALA A 477 5.03 43.80 -20.77
CA ALA A 477 4.31 45.00 -20.37
C ALA A 477 4.30 45.94 -21.59
N PRO A 478 3.15 46.27 -22.20
CA PRO A 478 3.10 47.42 -23.07
C PRO A 478 3.23 48.67 -22.20
N THR A 479 4.34 49.37 -22.34
CA THR A 479 4.43 50.77 -21.95
C THR A 479 3.44 51.57 -22.79
N SER A 480 2.49 52.24 -22.14
CA SER A 480 1.71 53.30 -22.79
C SER A 480 1.58 54.49 -21.86
N ASP A 481 2.66 55.28 -21.81
CA ASP A 481 2.56 56.71 -21.63
C ASP A 481 2.41 57.34 -23.02
N SER A 482 1.27 57.98 -23.28
CA SER A 482 1.14 59.34 -23.84
C SER A 482 -0.26 59.57 -24.44
N THR A 483 -1.01 60.43 -23.73
CA THR A 483 -1.79 61.59 -24.22
C THR A 483 -2.46 61.53 -25.60
N LEU A 484 -3.77 61.77 -25.63
CA LEU A 484 -4.39 62.90 -26.34
C LEU A 484 -5.91 62.96 -26.01
N ALA A 485 -6.33 64.02 -25.34
CA ALA A 485 -7.70 64.55 -25.45
C ALA A 485 -7.82 65.23 -26.84
N PRO A 486 -9.03 65.37 -27.47
CA PRO A 486 -10.00 66.34 -26.94
C PRO A 486 -11.50 66.07 -27.25
N THR A 487 -12.30 66.93 -26.61
CA THR A 487 -13.54 67.60 -27.07
C THR A 487 -14.92 67.02 -26.72
N MET A 488 -15.72 67.95 -26.18
CA MET A 488 -17.12 67.85 -25.81
C MET A 488 -18.06 67.73 -27.01
N GLY A 489 -19.19 67.08 -26.78
CA GLY A 489 -20.42 67.16 -27.57
C GLY A 489 -21.57 66.69 -26.69
N ASP A 490 -22.53 67.59 -26.45
CA ASP A 490 -23.66 67.52 -25.53
C ASP A 490 -24.94 67.61 -26.37
N ASP A 491 -25.77 66.56 -26.32
CA ASP A 491 -27.16 66.47 -26.81
C ASP A 491 -27.58 64.98 -26.75
N GLY A 492 -28.69 64.51 -26.18
CA GLY A 492 -29.88 65.05 -25.54
C GLY A 492 -30.88 63.87 -25.42
N GLU A 493 -31.68 63.85 -24.35
CA GLU A 493 -32.98 63.16 -24.15
C GLU A 493 -33.25 61.71 -24.64
N SER A 494 -33.67 60.84 -23.70
CA SER A 494 -34.99 60.12 -23.76
C SER A 494 -35.14 59.07 -22.64
N ASP A 495 -35.94 59.41 -21.62
CA ASP A 495 -37.00 58.63 -20.92
C ASP A 495 -36.88 57.11 -20.59
N VAL A 496 -36.76 56.79 -19.28
CA VAL A 496 -37.74 56.11 -18.35
C VAL A 496 -38.30 54.69 -18.72
N PRO A 497 -38.60 53.75 -17.76
CA PRO A 497 -38.02 53.44 -16.43
C PRO A 497 -37.87 51.91 -16.11
N THR A 498 -37.39 51.67 -14.88
CA THR A 498 -37.32 50.46 -14.03
C THR A 498 -38.64 49.64 -13.93
N PRO A 499 -38.59 48.39 -13.40
CA PRO A 499 -38.86 48.24 -11.96
C PRO A 499 -38.01 47.19 -11.21
N ALA A 500 -37.92 47.43 -9.89
CA ALA A 500 -37.37 46.58 -8.84
C ALA A 500 -38.43 45.59 -8.29
N PHE A 501 -38.09 44.94 -7.16
CA PHE A 501 -38.81 43.96 -6.31
C PHE A 501 -38.40 42.50 -6.54
N GLY A 502 -38.17 41.66 -5.51
CA GLY A 502 -38.29 41.84 -4.07
C GLY A 502 -37.96 40.53 -3.34
N THR A 503 -37.43 40.66 -2.14
CA THR A 503 -37.02 39.60 -1.20
C THR A 503 -38.25 38.95 -0.53
N VAL A 504 -38.28 37.63 -0.39
CA VAL A 504 -39.32 36.90 0.37
C VAL A 504 -38.68 36.04 1.47
N VAL A 505 -39.14 36.28 2.69
CA VAL A 505 -38.96 35.49 3.93
C VAL A 505 -40.11 34.47 4.03
N PRO A 506 -39.91 33.23 4.50
CA PRO A 506 -41.01 32.39 4.94
C PRO A 506 -41.23 32.51 6.46
N THR A 507 -42.46 32.89 6.80
CA THR A 507 -43.05 32.84 8.15
C THR A 507 -43.51 31.43 8.53
N THR A 508 -43.47 31.19 9.83
CA THR A 508 -44.04 30.07 10.57
C THR A 508 -45.58 30.04 10.52
N SER A 509 -46.16 28.84 10.46
CA SER A 509 -47.53 28.60 10.93
C SER A 509 -47.62 27.17 11.46
N GLY A 510 -47.91 27.04 12.75
CA GLY A 510 -48.28 25.78 13.38
C GLY A 510 -49.78 25.54 13.31
N THR A 511 -50.16 24.27 13.45
CA THR A 511 -51.48 23.84 13.93
C THR A 511 -51.29 22.57 14.75
N ASN A 512 -51.77 22.63 15.99
CA ASN A 512 -51.92 21.53 16.94
C ASN A 512 -53.08 20.61 16.54
N ASP A 513 -52.99 19.34 16.94
CA ASP A 513 -53.98 18.62 17.79
C ASP A 513 -53.95 17.11 17.49
N GLY A 514 -53.84 16.28 18.53
CA GLY A 514 -53.92 14.83 18.41
C GLY A 514 -53.40 14.05 19.62
N ASP A 515 -54.12 14.18 20.73
CA ASP A 515 -53.94 13.49 22.02
C ASP A 515 -53.97 11.93 22.00
N THR A 516 -53.09 11.35 22.85
CA THR A 516 -53.22 10.13 23.72
C THR A 516 -53.04 8.70 23.21
N PRO A 517 -52.73 7.70 24.09
CA PRO A 517 -51.96 7.74 25.35
C PRO A 517 -50.87 6.63 25.48
N ALA A 518 -50.06 6.78 26.53
CA ALA A 518 -48.99 5.89 27.00
C ALA A 518 -49.45 4.48 27.45
N PRO A 519 -48.52 3.51 27.51
CA PRO A 519 -48.58 2.44 28.50
C PRO A 519 -47.46 2.55 29.55
N SER A 520 -47.86 2.35 30.80
CA SER A 520 -47.06 2.24 32.02
C SER A 520 -46.01 1.11 32.00
N PRO A 521 -44.96 1.18 32.85
CA PRO A 521 -43.94 0.13 32.95
C PRO A 521 -44.44 -1.04 33.80
N SER A 522 -44.15 -2.27 33.36
CA SER A 522 -44.37 -3.49 34.14
C SER A 522 -43.10 -3.92 34.87
N ASP A 523 -43.28 -4.18 36.16
CA ASP A 523 -42.35 -4.78 37.11
C ASP A 523 -41.71 -6.10 36.65
N GLY A 524 -40.49 -6.32 37.16
CA GLY A 524 -40.19 -7.53 37.92
C GLY A 524 -39.56 -8.70 37.18
N THR A 525 -38.23 -8.75 37.13
CA THR A 525 -37.48 -10.01 37.18
C THR A 525 -36.24 -9.88 38.06
N THR A 526 -36.26 -10.68 39.12
CA THR A 526 -35.20 -10.92 40.10
C THR A 526 -34.03 -11.66 39.47
N VAL A 527 -32.83 -11.07 39.51
CA VAL A 527 -31.56 -11.72 39.16
C VAL A 527 -30.96 -12.35 40.43
N PRO A 528 -30.59 -13.64 40.45
CA PRO A 528 -29.91 -14.24 41.59
C PRO A 528 -28.43 -13.81 41.65
N PRO A 529 -27.81 -13.74 42.84
CA PRO A 529 -26.45 -13.24 43.00
C PRO A 529 -25.42 -14.19 42.38
N ALA A 530 -24.47 -13.60 41.65
CA ALA A 530 -23.29 -14.26 41.11
C ALA A 530 -22.44 -14.85 42.26
N THR A 531 -22.22 -16.16 42.19
CA THR A 531 -21.22 -16.88 42.99
C THR A 531 -19.83 -16.44 42.57
N GLY A 532 -19.04 -15.95 43.53
CA GLY A 532 -17.65 -15.53 43.32
C GLY A 532 -16.72 -16.68 42.89
N PRO A 533 -15.51 -16.36 42.40
CA PRO A 533 -14.56 -17.35 41.91
C PRO A 533 -14.01 -18.21 43.06
N SER A 534 -14.18 -19.53 42.93
CA SER A 534 -13.56 -20.53 43.79
C SER A 534 -12.06 -20.62 43.49
N VAL A 535 -11.25 -20.33 44.51
CA VAL A 535 -9.81 -20.50 44.57
C VAL A 535 -9.44 -21.99 44.46
N PRO A 536 -8.62 -22.43 43.49
CA PRO A 536 -8.04 -23.77 43.51
C PRO A 536 -6.88 -23.87 44.52
N PRO A 537 -6.71 -25.02 45.21
CA PRO A 537 -5.64 -25.22 46.18
C PRO A 537 -4.25 -25.33 45.52
N PRO A 538 -3.17 -25.06 46.28
CA PRO A 538 -1.81 -25.01 45.75
C PRO A 538 -1.34 -26.42 45.33
N VAL A 539 -0.93 -26.55 44.06
CA VAL A 539 -0.28 -27.74 43.54
C VAL A 539 1.20 -27.69 43.91
N GLY A 540 1.67 -28.80 44.50
CA GLY A 540 2.98 -28.97 45.09
C GLY A 540 4.15 -28.90 44.12
N GLU A 541 5.28 -28.56 44.71
CA GLU A 541 6.61 -28.48 44.13
C GLU A 541 7.03 -29.81 43.47
N SER A 542 7.44 -29.74 42.21
CA SER A 542 8.33 -30.73 41.62
C SER A 542 9.54 -30.03 41.02
N SER A 543 10.66 -30.19 41.71
CA SER A 543 12.00 -29.82 41.30
C SER A 543 12.43 -30.52 40.00
N SER A 544 12.88 -29.78 39.00
CA SER A 544 13.79 -30.31 37.98
C SER A 544 14.79 -29.25 37.54
N ALA A 545 16.04 -29.68 37.47
CA ALA A 545 17.25 -28.90 37.48
C ALA A 545 17.44 -27.95 36.29
N SER A 546 18.07 -26.82 36.61
CA SER A 546 18.71 -25.86 35.71
C SER A 546 19.93 -26.48 35.01
N THR A 547 19.97 -26.39 33.69
CA THR A 547 21.22 -26.54 32.92
C THR A 547 21.41 -25.26 32.11
N HIS A 548 22.16 -24.31 32.66
CA HIS A 548 22.73 -23.21 31.90
C HIS A 548 23.84 -23.78 31.02
N MET A 549 23.73 -23.63 29.70
CA MET A 549 24.86 -23.83 28.79
C MET A 549 25.04 -22.54 27.98
N ALA A 550 26.04 -21.76 28.40
CA ALA A 550 26.57 -20.64 27.66
C ALA A 550 27.34 -21.16 26.44
N ILE A 551 27.04 -20.61 25.26
CA ILE A 551 27.90 -20.76 24.07
C ILE A 551 28.23 -19.35 23.59
N TRP A 552 29.41 -18.88 23.98
CA TRP A 552 30.13 -17.78 23.36
C TRP A 552 31.49 -18.31 22.92
N GLY A 553 31.86 -18.02 21.68
CA GLY A 553 33.25 -17.97 21.22
C GLY A 553 33.83 -19.25 20.62
N MET A 554 33.93 -19.32 19.29
CA MET A 554 35.12 -19.82 18.58
C MET A 554 34.97 -19.58 17.07
N ALA A 555 35.49 -18.46 16.56
CA ALA A 555 35.79 -18.27 15.14
C ALA A 555 36.87 -17.18 14.97
N SER A 556 38.05 -17.40 15.53
CA SER A 556 39.23 -16.55 15.30
C SER A 556 40.49 -17.35 15.61
N MET A 557 40.94 -18.21 14.70
CA MET A 557 42.33 -18.67 14.57
C MET A 557 42.41 -19.83 13.57
N LEU A 558 42.61 -19.54 12.29
CA LEU A 558 43.29 -20.46 11.36
C LEU A 558 43.63 -19.74 10.05
N LEU A 559 44.61 -18.85 10.10
CA LEU A 559 45.39 -18.47 8.92
C LEU A 559 46.79 -18.01 9.33
N ALA A 560 47.65 -18.97 9.68
CA ALA A 560 49.10 -18.81 9.69
C ALA A 560 49.77 -20.18 9.89
N LEU A 561 49.90 -20.98 8.83
CA LEU A 561 51.12 -21.71 8.46
C LEU A 561 50.84 -22.67 7.29
N VAL A 562 51.85 -22.73 6.41
CA VAL A 562 52.06 -23.65 5.28
C VAL A 562 51.62 -23.10 3.91
N LEU A 563 52.65 -22.54 3.25
CA LEU A 563 52.85 -22.14 1.84
C LEU A 563 52.40 -20.74 1.44
#